data_AF-S7QFG4-F1
#
_entry.id   AF-S7QFG4-F1
#
_cell.length_a   1.000
_cell.length_b   1.000
_cell.length_c   1.000
_cell.angle_alpha   90.00
_cell.angle_beta   90.00
_cell.angle_gamma   90.00
#
_symmetry.space_group_name_H-M   'P 1'
#
loop_
_entity.id
_entity.type
_entity.pdbx_description
1 polymer ?
#
loop_
_entity_poly.entity_id
_entity_poly.type
_entity_poly.pdbx_seq_one_letter_code
_entity_poly.pdbx_strand_id
1 'polypeptide(L)'
;MPQSTTKRLRSVPSVVCSSRATLDSAACSGVDSTLKDLKSCVRRLQTSLATHAEEMQLLERLYYKGKNQHRSALFWRRLEEVRKYGKRLQEMELSSLLELLRFSFFGTAAIQNPKALKGSWTHYPDAQYLCFVMERLSSCSLLLDKTHTRLSEAYQFFVV
;
A
#
# COMPACT_ATOMS: atom_id res chain seq x y z
N MET A 1 27.89 -9.24 -8.11
CA MET A 1 27.41 -9.47 -6.73
C MET A 1 25.89 -9.37 -6.73
N PRO A 2 25.15 -10.49 -6.70
CA PRO A 2 23.69 -10.44 -6.63
C PRO A 2 23.30 -9.95 -5.24
N GLN A 3 22.61 -8.81 -5.16
CA GLN A 3 22.05 -8.31 -3.91
C GLN A 3 20.92 -9.26 -3.50
N SER A 4 21.16 -10.03 -2.44
CA SER A 4 20.12 -10.81 -1.78
C SER A 4 19.06 -9.83 -1.26
N THR A 5 17.92 -9.76 -1.96
CA THR A 5 16.77 -8.97 -1.57
C THR A 5 16.12 -9.65 -0.37
N THR A 6 16.62 -9.36 0.82
CA THR A 6 15.96 -9.74 2.07
C THR A 6 14.53 -9.20 2.01
N LYS A 7 13.52 -10.07 1.89
CA LYS A 7 12.11 -9.68 1.95
C LYS A 7 11.89 -9.00 3.29
N ARG A 8 11.82 -7.67 3.30
CA ARG A 8 11.53 -6.86 4.51
C ARG A 8 10.08 -6.99 4.96
N LEU A 9 9.27 -7.74 4.21
CA LEU A 9 7.84 -7.86 4.39
C LEU A 9 7.54 -9.21 5.02
N ARG A 10 6.79 -9.18 6.12
CA ARG A 10 6.13 -10.35 6.69
C ARG A 10 5.26 -10.97 5.60
N SER A 11 5.32 -12.29 5.45
CA SER A 11 4.45 -13.02 4.52
C SER A 11 2.99 -12.76 4.87
N VAL A 12 2.17 -12.52 3.86
CA VAL A 12 0.72 -12.41 4.04
C VAL A 12 0.20 -13.73 4.62
N PRO A 13 -0.54 -13.70 5.75
CA PRO A 13 -1.14 -14.91 6.29
C PRO A 13 -2.17 -15.47 5.31
N SER A 14 -2.40 -16.78 5.36
CA SER A 14 -3.47 -17.41 4.58
C SER A 14 -4.82 -16.78 4.94
N VAL A 15 -5.62 -16.45 3.92
CA VAL A 15 -6.96 -15.89 4.15
C VAL A 15 -7.91 -17.03 4.50
N VAL A 16 -8.34 -17.06 5.76
CA VAL A 16 -9.41 -17.96 6.22
C VAL A 16 -10.71 -17.17 6.25
N CYS A 17 -11.73 -17.67 5.55
CA CYS A 17 -13.02 -17.01 5.44
C CYS A 17 -14.09 -17.79 6.22
N SER A 18 -14.87 -17.08 7.04
CA SER A 18 -16.06 -17.62 7.69
C SER A 18 -17.32 -17.18 6.94
N SER A 19 -18.40 -17.97 7.03
CA SER A 19 -19.66 -17.66 6.36
C SER A 19 -20.35 -16.46 7.01
N ARG A 20 -20.89 -15.54 6.21
CA ARG A 20 -21.74 -14.44 6.69
C ARG A 20 -22.87 -14.91 7.61
N ALA A 21 -23.40 -16.11 7.40
CA ALA A 21 -24.50 -16.66 8.19
C ALA A 21 -24.16 -16.85 9.68
N THR A 22 -22.87 -16.92 10.03
CA THR A 22 -22.42 -17.04 11.44
C THR A 22 -22.23 -15.67 12.11
N LEU A 23 -22.34 -14.57 11.36
CA LEU A 23 -22.21 -13.22 11.89
C LEU A 23 -23.57 -12.73 12.41
N ASP A 24 -23.54 -11.97 13.51
CA ASP A 24 -24.73 -11.28 14.01
C ASP A 24 -25.33 -10.35 12.93
N SER A 25 -26.66 -10.37 12.82
CA SER A 25 -27.40 -9.57 11.85
C SER A 25 -27.17 -8.07 12.07
N ALA A 26 -27.03 -7.63 13.31
CA ALA A 26 -26.73 -6.24 13.63
C ALA A 26 -25.39 -5.77 13.04
N ALA A 27 -24.38 -6.64 13.04
CA ALA A 27 -23.05 -6.35 12.50
C ALA A 27 -23.01 -6.30 10.97
N CYS A 28 -23.96 -6.95 10.28
CA CYS A 28 -23.97 -7.00 8.81
C CYS A 28 -24.05 -5.62 8.15
N SER A 29 -24.87 -4.72 8.70
CA SER A 29 -25.01 -3.35 8.19
C SER A 29 -23.72 -2.54 8.31
N GLY A 30 -22.97 -2.74 9.39
CA GLY A 30 -21.65 -2.16 9.60
C GLY A 30 -20.63 -2.65 8.57
N VAL A 31 -20.64 -3.95 8.27
CA VAL A 31 -19.78 -4.53 7.22
C VAL A 31 -20.14 -3.97 5.84
N ASP A 32 -21.42 -3.84 5.51
CA ASP A 32 -21.87 -3.26 4.22
C ASP A 32 -21.34 -1.83 4.03
N SER A 33 -21.48 -0.98 5.06
CA SER A 33 -20.96 0.40 5.02
C SER A 33 -19.43 0.42 4.87
N THR A 34 -18.73 -0.39 5.66
CA THR A 34 -17.27 -0.49 5.63
C THR A 34 -16.75 -0.98 4.29
N LEU A 35 -17.41 -1.94 3.64
CA LEU A 35 -17.04 -2.42 2.31
C LEU A 35 -17.22 -1.37 1.21
N LYS A 36 -18.27 -0.54 1.34
CA LYS A 36 -18.51 0.60 0.43
C LYS A 36 -17.38 1.63 0.57
N ASP A 37 -17.00 1.95 1.80
CA ASP A 37 -15.92 2.89 2.09
C ASP A 37 -14.57 2.32 1.64
N LEU A 38 -14.30 1.04 1.89
CA LEU A 38 -13.10 0.34 1.44
C LEU A 38 -12.98 0.39 -0.08
N LYS A 39 -14.07 0.14 -0.82
CA LYS A 39 -14.07 0.25 -2.29
C LYS A 39 -13.69 1.66 -2.77
N SER A 40 -14.26 2.69 -2.14
CA SER A 40 -13.94 4.09 -2.44
C SER A 40 -12.48 4.41 -2.13
N CYS A 41 -11.99 3.97 -0.97
CA CYS A 41 -10.62 4.13 -0.51
C CYS A 41 -9.61 3.48 -1.46
N VAL A 42 -9.85 2.21 -1.86
CA VAL A 42 -8.99 1.48 -2.81
C VAL A 42 -8.85 2.24 -4.12
N ARG A 43 -9.96 2.72 -4.69
CA ARG A 43 -9.94 3.49 -5.94
C ARG A 43 -9.12 4.77 -5.80
N ARG A 44 -9.30 5.53 -4.71
CA ARG A 44 -8.53 6.75 -4.44
C ARG A 44 -7.04 6.44 -4.27
N LEU A 45 -6.72 5.39 -3.53
CA LEU A 45 -5.35 4.94 -3.30
C LEU A 45 -4.67 4.52 -4.61
N GLN A 46 -5.36 3.80 -5.49
CA GLN A 46 -4.86 3.44 -6.81
C GLN A 46 -4.46 4.66 -7.63
N THR A 47 -5.32 5.69 -7.65
CA THR A 47 -5.01 6.96 -8.31
C THR A 47 -3.78 7.63 -7.68
N SER A 48 -3.72 7.75 -6.36
CA SER A 48 -2.57 8.36 -5.68
C SER A 48 -1.27 7.59 -5.89
N LEU A 49 -1.30 6.26 -5.87
CA LEU A 49 -0.14 5.41 -6.12
C LEU A 49 0.34 5.50 -7.58
N ALA A 50 -0.59 5.65 -8.54
CA ALA A 50 -0.24 5.88 -9.94
C ALA A 50 0.51 7.20 -10.12
N THR A 51 0.00 8.29 -9.55
CA THR A 51 0.68 9.60 -9.57
C THR A 51 2.06 9.52 -8.89
N HIS A 52 2.15 8.91 -7.70
CA HIS A 52 3.43 8.70 -7.03
C HIS A 52 4.41 7.90 -7.88
N ALA A 53 3.94 6.89 -8.61
CA ALA A 53 4.78 6.10 -9.50
C ALA A 53 5.34 6.92 -10.67
N GLU A 54 4.54 7.81 -11.25
CA GLU A 54 4.98 8.74 -12.30
C GLU A 54 6.05 9.71 -11.78
N GLU A 55 5.84 10.30 -10.60
CA GLU A 55 6.82 11.16 -9.94
C GLU A 55 8.13 10.43 -9.65
N MET A 56 8.03 9.18 -9.18
CA MET A 56 9.19 8.33 -8.95
C MET A 56 9.96 8.02 -10.25
N GLN A 57 9.27 7.82 -11.37
CA GLN A 57 9.93 7.64 -12.67
C GLN A 57 10.70 8.90 -13.11
N LEU A 58 10.12 10.08 -12.92
CA LEU A 58 10.81 11.35 -13.18
C LEU A 58 12.06 11.48 -12.31
N LEU A 59 11.91 11.19 -11.02
CA LEU A 59 13.00 11.22 -10.05
C LEU A 59 14.13 10.24 -10.39
N GLU A 60 13.81 9.04 -10.87
CA GLU A 60 14.81 8.07 -11.35
C GLU A 60 15.57 8.57 -12.58
N ARG A 61 14.87 9.21 -13.54
CA ARG A 61 15.52 9.82 -14.72
C ARG A 61 16.46 10.96 -14.33
N LEU A 62 16.04 11.83 -13.41
CA LEU A 62 16.87 12.91 -12.86
C LEU A 62 18.10 12.34 -12.14
N TYR A 63 17.89 11.32 -11.31
CA TYR A 63 18.97 10.65 -10.60
C TYR A 63 19.99 10.06 -11.58
N TYR A 64 19.55 9.34 -12.60
CA TYR A 64 20.46 8.75 -13.58
C TYR A 64 21.34 9.79 -14.27
N LYS A 65 20.77 10.96 -14.63
CA LYS A 65 21.51 12.06 -15.27
C LYS A 65 22.51 12.74 -14.33
N GLY A 66 22.14 13.01 -13.08
CA GLY A 66 22.96 13.80 -12.15
C GLY A 66 23.95 13.01 -11.29
N LYS A 67 23.86 11.68 -11.26
CA LYS A 67 24.61 10.83 -10.30
C LYS A 67 26.11 11.05 -10.31
N ASN A 68 26.71 11.15 -11.49
CA ASN A 68 28.17 11.25 -11.61
C ASN A 68 28.68 12.68 -11.37
N GLN A 69 27.82 13.69 -11.56
CA GLN A 69 28.19 15.11 -11.41
C GLN A 69 28.01 15.61 -9.98
N HIS A 70 27.05 15.06 -9.24
CA HIS A 70 26.62 15.62 -7.95
C HIS A 70 26.73 14.64 -6.78
N ARG A 71 27.42 13.50 -6.95
CA ARG A 71 27.49 12.42 -5.95
C ARG A 71 27.84 12.88 -4.53
N SER A 72 28.72 13.87 -4.39
CA SER A 72 29.18 14.40 -3.10
C SER A 72 28.29 15.53 -2.56
N ALA A 73 27.40 16.09 -3.38
CA ALA A 73 26.59 17.24 -3.01
C ALA A 73 25.50 16.87 -1.99
N LEU A 74 25.27 17.75 -1.03
CA LEU A 74 24.28 17.53 0.04
C LEU A 74 22.85 17.38 -0.51
N PHE A 75 22.50 18.14 -1.56
CA PHE A 75 21.20 18.00 -2.22
C PHE A 75 21.02 16.62 -2.85
N TRP A 76 22.11 16.03 -3.36
CA TRP A 76 22.08 14.70 -3.97
C TRP A 76 21.80 13.61 -2.94
N ARG A 77 22.38 13.73 -1.74
CA ARG A 77 22.08 12.83 -0.61
C ARG A 77 20.62 12.92 -0.18
N ARG A 78 20.04 14.13 -0.16
CA ARG A 78 18.60 14.32 0.13
C ARG A 78 17.73 13.69 -0.95
N LEU A 79 18.09 13.86 -2.23
CA LEU A 79 17.42 13.22 -3.36
C LEU A 79 17.45 11.68 -3.26
N GLU A 80 18.58 11.10 -2.85
CA GLU A 80 18.73 9.67 -2.62
C GLU A 80 17.80 9.16 -1.50
N GLU A 81 17.65 9.92 -0.42
CA GLU A 81 16.70 9.58 0.65
C GLU A 81 15.25 9.66 0.17
N VAL A 82 14.86 10.69 -0.57
CA VAL A 82 13.51 10.78 -1.18
C VAL A 82 13.25 9.55 -2.07
N ARG A 83 14.22 9.18 -2.92
CA ARG A 83 14.12 7.97 -3.77
C ARG A 83 13.93 6.70 -2.95
N LYS A 84 14.71 6.55 -1.90
CA LYS A 84 14.66 5.39 -1.02
C LYS A 84 13.30 5.25 -0.34
N TYR A 85 12.74 6.33 0.21
CA TYR A 85 11.42 6.27 0.84
C TYR A 85 10.30 6.09 -0.19
N GLY A 86 10.39 6.74 -1.36
CA GLY A 86 9.43 6.56 -2.43
C GLY A 86 9.37 5.11 -2.95
N LYS A 87 10.52 4.44 -3.10
CA LYS A 87 10.57 3.00 -3.42
C LYS A 87 9.98 2.13 -2.32
N ARG A 88 10.29 2.43 -1.05
CA ARG A 88 9.73 1.67 0.08
C ARG A 88 8.21 1.77 0.13
N LEU A 89 7.64 2.91 -0.25
CA LEU A 89 6.19 3.09 -0.31
C LEU A 89 5.57 2.23 -1.41
N GLN A 90 6.20 2.15 -2.60
CA GLN A 90 5.77 1.26 -3.68
C GLN A 90 5.84 -0.22 -3.27
N GLU A 91 6.94 -0.62 -2.63
CA GLU A 91 7.15 -1.99 -2.12
C GLU A 91 6.09 -2.42 -1.09
N MET A 92 5.31 -1.51 -0.50
CA MET A 92 4.24 -1.88 0.43
C MET A 92 3.06 -2.57 -0.23
N GLU A 93 2.88 -2.42 -1.55
CA GLU A 93 1.81 -3.07 -2.34
C GLU A 93 0.41 -2.87 -1.72
N LEU A 94 0.14 -1.67 -1.20
CA LEU A 94 -1.08 -1.41 -0.41
C LEU A 94 -2.37 -1.57 -1.23
N SER A 95 -2.36 -1.17 -2.51
CA SER A 95 -3.52 -1.39 -3.38
C SER A 95 -3.89 -2.87 -3.42
N SER A 96 -2.89 -3.72 -3.70
CA SER A 96 -3.03 -5.17 -3.78
C SER A 96 -3.50 -5.76 -2.45
N LEU A 97 -2.97 -5.27 -1.31
CA LEU A 97 -3.38 -5.70 0.02
C LEU A 97 -4.85 -5.38 0.32
N LEU A 98 -5.29 -4.16 0.03
CA LEU A 98 -6.67 -3.73 0.31
C LEU A 98 -7.68 -4.35 -0.67
N GLU A 99 -7.27 -4.62 -1.91
CA GLU A 99 -8.09 -5.42 -2.84
C GLU A 99 -8.26 -6.85 -2.35
N LEU A 100 -7.18 -7.48 -1.88
CA LEU A 100 -7.24 -8.82 -1.30
C LEU A 100 -8.15 -8.86 -0.06
N LEU A 101 -8.05 -7.85 0.82
CA LEU A 101 -8.97 -7.67 1.94
C LEU A 101 -10.41 -7.58 1.42
N ARG A 102 -10.69 -6.75 0.42
CA ARG A 102 -12.04 -6.62 -0.15
C ARG A 102 -12.55 -7.95 -0.72
N PHE A 103 -11.70 -8.71 -1.40
CA PHE A 103 -12.07 -10.00 -2.01
C PHE A 103 -12.35 -11.08 -0.98
N SER A 104 -11.69 -11.04 0.19
CA SER A 104 -11.92 -12.00 1.27
C SER A 104 -13.37 -12.03 1.77
N PHE A 105 -14.14 -10.95 1.56
CA PHE A 105 -15.56 -10.89 1.92
C PHE A 105 -16.50 -11.63 0.95
N PHE A 106 -15.97 -12.08 -0.19
CA PHE A 106 -16.71 -12.81 -1.21
C PHE A 106 -16.26 -14.28 -1.31
N GLY A 107 -15.43 -14.71 -0.36
CA GLY A 107 -14.88 -16.07 -0.30
C GLY A 107 -13.59 -16.26 -1.10
N THR A 108 -12.96 -17.41 -0.92
CA THR A 108 -11.65 -17.73 -1.52
C THR A 108 -11.69 -17.79 -3.06
N ALA A 109 -12.84 -18.11 -3.65
CA ALA A 109 -13.03 -18.09 -5.10
C ALA A 109 -12.91 -16.67 -5.69
N ALA A 110 -13.36 -15.64 -4.95
CA ALA A 110 -13.26 -14.25 -5.39
C ALA A 110 -11.83 -13.70 -5.33
N ILE A 111 -10.98 -14.29 -4.48
CA ILE A 111 -9.54 -13.99 -4.45
C ILE A 111 -8.87 -14.43 -5.76
N GLN A 112 -9.30 -15.56 -6.33
CA GLN A 112 -8.76 -16.10 -7.58
C GLN A 112 -9.40 -15.47 -8.82
N ASN A 113 -10.64 -15.01 -8.71
CA ASN A 113 -11.39 -14.42 -9.82
C ASN A 113 -12.11 -13.12 -9.40
N PRO A 114 -11.52 -11.94 -9.66
CA PRO A 114 -12.13 -10.65 -9.34
C PRO A 114 -13.50 -10.39 -10.00
N LYS A 115 -13.85 -11.11 -11.08
CA LYS A 115 -15.19 -11.03 -11.70
C LYS A 115 -16.28 -11.66 -10.85
N ALA A 116 -15.92 -12.42 -9.81
CA ALA A 116 -16.84 -13.07 -8.87
C ALA A 116 -17.42 -12.09 -7.83
N LEU A 117 -17.04 -10.81 -7.86
CA LEU A 117 -17.55 -9.76 -6.97
C LEU A 117 -18.95 -9.27 -7.39
N LYS A 118 -19.86 -10.22 -7.62
CA LYS A 118 -21.24 -9.94 -8.00
C LYS A 118 -22.15 -10.20 -6.79
N GLY A 119 -22.97 -9.20 -6.47
CA GLY A 119 -23.96 -9.30 -5.40
C GLY A 119 -23.42 -8.93 -4.02
N SER A 120 -24.15 -9.37 -3.00
CA SER A 120 -23.82 -9.13 -1.60
C SER A 120 -22.61 -9.94 -1.15
N TRP A 121 -21.86 -9.43 -0.18
CA TRP A 121 -20.80 -10.20 0.45
C TRP A 121 -21.38 -11.42 1.18
N THR A 122 -20.61 -12.51 1.19
CA THR A 122 -21.05 -13.84 1.66
C THR A 122 -20.13 -14.42 2.72
N HIS A 123 -18.94 -13.83 2.90
CA HIS A 123 -17.93 -14.29 3.83
C HIS A 123 -17.28 -13.12 4.55
N TYR A 124 -16.53 -13.39 5.61
CA TYR A 124 -15.65 -12.42 6.23
C TYR A 124 -14.31 -13.08 6.60
N PRO A 125 -13.20 -12.35 6.51
CA PRO A 125 -11.89 -12.88 6.91
C PRO A 125 -11.81 -13.06 8.42
N ASP A 126 -10.92 -13.95 8.85
CA ASP A 126 -10.63 -14.15 10.26
C ASP A 126 -9.92 -12.95 10.90
N ALA A 127 -9.96 -12.91 12.24
CA ALA A 127 -9.35 -11.83 13.01
C ALA A 127 -7.83 -11.73 12.78
N GLN A 128 -7.15 -12.86 12.57
CA GLN A 128 -5.71 -12.87 12.33
C GLN A 128 -5.35 -12.12 11.04
N TYR A 129 -6.09 -12.37 9.95
CA TYR A 129 -5.89 -11.64 8.70
C TYR A 129 -6.21 -10.15 8.85
N LEU A 130 -7.31 -9.80 9.53
CA LEU A 130 -7.67 -8.40 9.80
C LEU A 130 -6.59 -7.67 10.60
N CYS A 131 -6.09 -8.28 11.68
CA CYS A 131 -4.97 -7.73 12.46
C CYS A 131 -3.74 -7.50 11.61
N PHE A 132 -3.37 -8.46 10.75
CA PHE A 132 -2.26 -8.29 9.81
C PHE A 132 -2.48 -7.07 8.89
N VAL A 133 -3.67 -6.92 8.28
CA VAL A 133 -3.94 -5.76 7.42
C VAL A 133 -3.85 -4.45 8.20
N MET A 134 -4.38 -4.39 9.43
CA MET A 134 -4.28 -3.21 10.28
C MET A 134 -2.82 -2.86 10.64
N GLU A 135 -1.99 -3.84 10.99
CA GLU A 135 -0.56 -3.65 11.25
C GLU A 135 0.17 -3.09 10.01
N ARG A 136 -0.18 -3.57 8.82
CA ARG A 136 0.38 -3.10 7.55
C ARG A 136 -0.02 -1.67 7.25
N LEU A 137 -1.28 -1.29 7.50
CA LEU A 137 -1.76 0.07 7.32
C LEU A 137 -1.10 1.03 8.32
N SER A 138 -0.96 0.63 9.58
CA SER A 138 -0.24 1.39 10.61
C SER A 138 1.22 1.63 10.21
N SER A 139 1.91 0.58 9.76
CA SER A 139 3.28 0.67 9.24
C SER A 139 3.38 1.63 8.05
N CYS A 140 2.35 1.68 7.20
CA CYS A 140 2.33 2.59 6.06
C CYS A 140 2.16 4.04 6.50
N SER A 141 1.29 4.29 7.48
CA SER A 141 1.11 5.64 8.02
C SER A 141 2.45 6.20 8.52
N LEU A 142 3.18 5.40 9.30
CA LEU A 142 4.52 5.77 9.79
C LEU A 142 5.51 6.02 8.65
N LEU A 143 5.46 5.22 7.59
CA LEU A 143 6.32 5.41 6.41
C LEU A 143 5.94 6.67 5.64
N LEU A 144 4.65 6.98 5.50
CA LEU A 144 4.15 8.18 4.85
C LEU A 144 4.59 9.43 5.60
N ASP A 145 4.46 9.45 6.92
CA ASP A 145 4.93 10.57 7.75
C ASP A 145 6.43 10.81 7.56
N LYS A 146 7.21 9.72 7.52
CA LYS A 146 8.65 9.82 7.28
C LYS A 146 8.98 10.29 5.86
N THR A 147 8.22 9.81 4.87
CA THR A 147 8.37 10.20 3.46
C THR A 147 8.06 11.68 3.28
N HIS A 148 6.94 12.13 3.84
CA HIS A 148 6.54 13.54 3.87
C HIS A 148 7.63 14.41 4.46
N THR A 149 8.15 14.06 5.65
CA THR A 149 9.25 14.79 6.30
C THR A 149 10.47 14.94 5.37
N ARG A 150 10.87 13.85 4.69
CA ARG A 150 12.03 13.87 3.77
C ARG A 150 11.77 14.68 2.51
N LEU A 151 10.55 14.65 1.98
CA LEU A 151 10.15 15.48 0.85
C LEU A 151 10.16 16.96 1.22
N SER A 152 9.59 17.34 2.36
CA SER A 152 9.57 18.73 2.84
C SER A 152 10.99 19.27 3.05
N GLU A 153 11.87 18.49 3.70
CA GLU A 153 13.27 18.86 3.90
C GLU A 153 14.03 19.02 2.57
N ALA A 154 13.76 18.17 1.58
CA ALA A 154 14.37 18.28 0.26
C ALA A 154 13.84 19.53 -0.47
N TYR A 155 12.53 19.75 -0.47
CA TYR A 155 11.89 20.90 -1.10
C TYR A 155 12.42 22.23 -0.54
N GLN A 156 12.46 22.37 0.79
CA GLN A 156 13.00 23.57 1.44
C GLN A 156 14.45 23.84 1.03
N PHE A 157 15.27 22.80 0.86
CA PHE A 157 16.66 22.95 0.44
C PHE A 157 16.79 23.39 -1.03
N PHE A 158 15.83 23.07 -1.90
CA PHE A 158 15.87 23.45 -3.32
C PHE A 158 15.25 24.82 -3.60
N VAL A 159 14.36 25.30 -2.74
CA VAL A 159 13.60 26.54 -2.94
C VAL A 159 14.20 27.72 -2.17
N VAL A 160 14.94 27.46 -1.08
CA VAL A 160 15.68 28.46 -0.29
C VAL A 160 17.15 28.42 -0.68
#